data_AF-A0A2N3DF25-F1
#
_entry.id   AF-A0A2N3DF25-F1
#
_cell.length_a   1.000
_cell.length_b   1.000
_cell.length_c   1.000
_cell.angle_alpha   90.00
_cell.angle_beta   90.00
_cell.angle_gamma   90.00
#
_symmetry.space_group_name_H-M   'P 1'
#
loop_
_entity.id
_entity.type
_entity.pdbx_description
1 polymer ?
#
loop_
_entity_poly.entity_id
_entity_poly.type
_entity_poly.pdbx_seq_one_letter_code
_entity_poly.pdbx_strand_id
1 'polypeptide(L)'
;MTRLWSDSPPDETLLKYYRGKVQATFSSETGITTLTVRAFRPDDAKALADALLRLGEGRVNELNNRMLENGLVAAQRQVDEAESLVGDIEGRMTSFRQASRDADPERTSAAQIQMATALQQQAAQARAQFDAMAAVLPPSAPQYAASARKVAALERQVAAVRVRLAGSEQSVAAGLGEYEKLQMRQQFAAKRLEAAQSSYQAAREQLLKQQLFIVPVVKPNMPEKALYPKRLMIVATIFFGLILAYALGWLILAGVREHAS
;
A
#
# COMPACT_ATOMS: atom_id res chain seq x y z
N MET A 1 -0.67 -2.32 53.15
CA MET A 1 -0.46 -3.20 51.98
C MET A 1 -0.28 -4.62 52.51
N THR A 2 -1.06 -5.58 52.01
CA THR A 2 -0.98 -6.99 52.42
C THR A 2 -0.23 -7.80 51.36
N ARG A 3 0.70 -8.66 51.78
CA ARG A 3 1.42 -9.59 50.89
C ARG A 3 0.44 -10.69 50.48
N LEU A 4 0.62 -11.26 49.28
CA LEU A 4 -0.09 -12.49 48.92
C LEU A 4 0.22 -13.58 49.96
N TRP A 5 -0.81 -14.29 50.41
CA TRP A 5 -0.73 -15.27 51.49
C TRP A 5 -0.14 -16.62 51.07
N SER A 6 0.06 -16.84 49.77
CA SER A 6 0.42 -18.09 49.13
C SER A 6 1.39 -17.76 48.01
N ASP A 7 2.42 -18.58 47.86
CA ASP A 7 3.42 -18.45 46.80
C ASP A 7 2.88 -18.93 45.43
N SER A 8 1.69 -19.54 45.38
CA SER A 8 1.00 -19.94 44.15
C SER A 8 -0.52 -19.70 44.24
N PRO A 9 -0.96 -18.44 44.17
CA PRO A 9 -2.39 -18.11 44.11
C PRO A 9 -2.99 -18.47 42.74
N PRO A 10 -4.31 -18.72 42.65
CA PRO A 10 -4.99 -18.83 41.36
C PRO A 10 -4.81 -17.55 40.51
N ASP A 11 -4.80 -17.69 39.19
CA ASP A 11 -4.56 -16.60 38.23
C ASP A 11 -5.47 -15.38 38.46
N GLU A 12 -6.74 -15.61 38.77
CA GLU A 12 -7.71 -14.55 39.05
C GLU A 12 -7.34 -13.75 40.31
N THR A 13 -6.83 -14.44 41.34
CA THR A 13 -6.39 -13.82 42.59
C THR A 13 -5.11 -13.01 42.37
N LEU A 14 -4.19 -13.54 41.56
CA LEU A 14 -2.96 -12.84 41.16
C LEU A 14 -3.29 -11.59 40.34
N LEU A 15 -4.20 -11.68 39.37
CA LEU A 15 -4.64 -10.55 38.55
C LEU A 15 -5.33 -9.47 39.38
N LYS A 16 -6.21 -9.84 40.31
CA LYS A 16 -6.86 -8.91 41.23
C LYS A 16 -5.84 -8.19 42.10
N TYR A 17 -4.85 -8.93 42.61
CA TYR A 17 -3.75 -8.35 43.38
C TYR A 17 -2.92 -7.38 42.52
N TYR A 18 -2.53 -7.79 41.31
CA TYR A 18 -1.76 -6.98 40.36
C TYR A 18 -2.47 -5.67 40.00
N ARG A 19 -3.77 -5.69 39.68
CA ARG A 19 -4.58 -4.50 39.37
C ARG A 19 -4.67 -3.50 40.54
N GLY A 20 -4.50 -3.96 41.79
CA GLY A 20 -4.41 -3.08 42.96
C GLY A 20 -3.03 -2.44 43.17
N LYS A 21 -2.00 -2.94 42.49
CA LYS A 21 -0.60 -2.49 42.63
C LYS A 21 -0.10 -1.69 41.43
N VAL A 22 -0.60 -2.00 40.24
CA VAL A 22 -0.22 -1.35 38.99
C VAL A 22 -1.42 -0.59 38.45
N GLN A 23 -1.24 0.70 38.25
CA GLN A 23 -2.27 1.59 37.70
C GLN A 23 -1.63 2.44 36.59
N ALA A 24 -2.26 2.45 35.42
CA ALA A 24 -1.90 3.34 34.33
C ALA A 24 -3.04 4.35 34.15
N THR A 25 -2.72 5.64 34.25
CA THR A 25 -3.70 6.72 34.10
C THR A 25 -3.27 7.63 32.96
N PHE A 26 -4.16 7.83 31.98
CA PHE A 26 -3.95 8.77 30.88
C PHE A 26 -4.57 10.13 31.22
N SER A 27 -3.80 11.20 31.05
CA SER A 27 -4.30 12.57 31.15
C SER A 27 -4.54 13.13 29.74
N SER A 28 -5.80 13.39 29.40
CA SER A 28 -6.17 13.99 28.11
C SER A 28 -5.72 15.45 27.97
N GLU A 29 -5.54 16.17 29.08
CA GLU A 29 -5.07 17.56 29.09
C GLU A 29 -3.57 17.66 28.75
N THR A 30 -2.76 16.74 29.25
CA THR A 30 -1.30 16.76 29.06
C THR A 30 -0.80 15.78 28.00
N GLY A 31 -1.63 14.80 27.60
CA GLY A 31 -1.23 13.70 26.73
C GLY A 31 -0.31 12.67 27.41
N ILE A 32 -0.05 12.80 28.72
CA ILE A 32 0.90 11.96 29.45
C ILE A 32 0.19 10.75 30.06
N THR A 33 0.76 9.57 29.87
CA THR A 33 0.38 8.35 30.58
C THR A 33 1.27 8.17 31.81
N THR A 34 0.68 8.16 33.00
CA THR A 34 1.39 7.92 34.25
C THR A 34 1.24 6.46 34.68
N LEU A 35 2.36 5.72 34.72
CA LEU A 35 2.41 4.36 35.26
C LEU A 35 2.81 4.41 36.73
N THR A 36 1.91 4.01 37.61
CA THR A 36 2.18 3.87 39.05
C THR A 36 2.28 2.40 39.40
N VAL A 37 3.45 1.99 39.88
CA VAL A 37 3.71 0.63 40.39
C VAL A 37 3.98 0.71 41.88
N ARG A 38 3.30 -0.13 42.67
CA ARG A 38 3.48 -0.18 44.11
C ARG A 38 3.92 -1.59 44.54
N ALA A 39 5.08 -1.70 45.17
CA ALA A 39 5.58 -2.95 45.74
C ALA A 39 6.01 -2.78 47.21
N PHE A 40 6.39 -3.87 47.86
CA PHE A 40 6.85 -3.85 49.26
C PHE A 40 8.27 -3.31 49.41
N ARG A 41 9.16 -3.70 48.51
CA ARG A 41 10.54 -3.22 48.47
C ARG A 41 10.67 -2.17 47.35
N PRO A 42 11.46 -1.11 47.58
CA PRO A 42 11.77 -0.13 46.55
C PRO A 42 12.36 -0.76 45.28
N ASP A 43 13.24 -1.76 45.43
CA ASP A 43 13.87 -2.47 44.32
C ASP A 43 12.85 -3.22 43.47
N ASP A 44 11.92 -3.93 44.11
CA ASP A 44 10.86 -4.68 43.42
C ASP A 44 9.92 -3.74 42.65
N ALA A 45 9.60 -2.57 43.23
CA ALA A 45 8.75 -1.57 42.58
C ALA A 45 9.40 -1.03 41.30
N LYS A 46 10.70 -0.72 41.38
CA LYS A 46 11.48 -0.24 40.23
C LYS A 46 11.63 -1.33 39.17
N ALA A 47 12.04 -2.53 39.56
CA ALA A 47 12.22 -3.65 38.63
C ALA A 47 10.93 -3.98 37.88
N LEU A 48 9.79 -3.97 38.57
CA LEU A 48 8.49 -4.20 37.95
C LEU A 48 8.08 -3.04 37.02
N ALA A 49 8.34 -1.78 37.40
CA ALA A 49 8.08 -0.64 36.52
C ALA A 49 8.94 -0.66 35.24
N ASP A 50 10.24 -0.99 35.36
CA ASP A 50 11.15 -1.14 34.22
C ASP A 50 10.70 -2.29 33.30
N ALA A 51 10.28 -3.43 33.87
CA ALA A 51 9.77 -4.56 33.11
C ALA A 51 8.49 -4.22 32.35
N LEU A 52 7.55 -3.53 33.00
CA LEU A 52 6.30 -3.09 32.37
C LEU A 52 6.53 -2.07 31.26
N LEU A 53 7.49 -1.14 31.46
CA LEU A 53 7.88 -0.19 30.43
C LEU A 53 8.44 -0.91 29.19
N ARG A 54 9.37 -1.87 29.37
CA ARG A 54 9.91 -2.66 28.25
C ARG A 54 8.85 -3.47 27.52
N LEU A 55 7.92 -4.09 28.26
CA LEU A 55 6.80 -4.83 27.67
C LEU A 55 5.86 -3.90 26.89
N GLY A 56 5.61 -2.70 27.41
CA GLY A 56 4.83 -1.66 26.74
C GLY A 56 5.48 -1.18 25.44
N GLU A 57 6.78 -0.86 25.49
CA GLU A 57 7.58 -0.49 24.32
C GLU A 57 7.57 -1.60 23.27
N GLY A 58 7.81 -2.85 23.69
CA GLY A 58 7.73 -4.01 22.81
C GLY A 58 6.37 -4.16 22.15
N ARG A 59 5.29 -3.97 22.91
CA ARG A 59 3.92 -4.06 22.39
C ARG A 59 3.60 -2.95 21.39
N VAL A 60 4.03 -1.71 21.66
CA VAL A 60 3.86 -0.59 20.73
C VAL A 60 4.64 -0.83 19.44
N ASN A 61 5.87 -1.33 19.54
CA ASN A 61 6.67 -1.70 18.36
C ASN A 61 6.00 -2.80 17.54
N GLU A 62 5.47 -3.84 18.18
CA GLU A 62 4.71 -4.89 17.50
C GLU A 62 3.47 -4.34 16.78
N LEU A 63 2.72 -3.45 17.45
CA LEU A 63 1.56 -2.78 16.85
C LEU A 63 1.94 -1.91 15.65
N ASN A 64 3.01 -1.12 15.75
CA ASN A 64 3.52 -0.31 14.64
C ASN A 64 3.93 -1.19 13.44
N ASN A 65 4.65 -2.29 13.69
CA ASN A 65 5.05 -3.24 12.64
C ASN A 65 3.82 -3.85 11.97
N ARG A 66 2.84 -4.29 12.76
CA ARG A 66 1.60 -4.89 12.25
C ARG A 66 0.75 -3.88 11.48
N MET A 67 0.72 -2.62 11.91
CA MET A 67 0.04 -1.54 11.19
C MET A 67 0.69 -1.26 9.83
N LEU A 68 2.02 -1.24 9.78
CA LEU A 68 2.75 -1.10 8.52
C LEU A 68 2.49 -2.26 7.58
N GLU A 69 2.63 -3.49 8.06
CA GLU A 69 2.44 -4.70 7.25
C GLU A 69 1.02 -4.76 6.68
N ASN A 70 -0.01 -4.67 7.54
CA ASN A 70 -1.41 -4.73 7.12
C ASN A 70 -1.83 -3.52 6.27
N GLY A 71 -1.32 -2.33 6.60
CA GLY A 71 -1.68 -1.09 5.93
C GLY A 71 -1.17 -1.02 4.49
N LEU A 72 -0.10 -1.76 4.17
CA LEU A 72 0.49 -1.78 2.83
C LEU A 72 0.01 -2.92 1.93
N VAL A 73 -0.67 -3.95 2.46
CA VAL A 73 -1.10 -5.13 1.68
C VAL A 73 -1.90 -4.73 0.44
N ALA A 74 -2.88 -3.85 0.59
CA ALA A 74 -3.74 -3.45 -0.53
C ALA A 74 -2.97 -2.67 -1.60
N ALA A 75 -2.08 -1.75 -1.19
CA ALA A 75 -1.27 -0.97 -2.11
C ALA A 75 -0.20 -1.84 -2.80
N GLN A 76 0.41 -2.78 -2.08
CA GLN A 76 1.36 -3.74 -2.63
C GLN A 76 0.68 -4.60 -3.71
N ARG A 77 -0.52 -5.12 -3.42
CA ARG A 77 -1.28 -5.90 -4.39
C ARG A 77 -1.54 -5.13 -5.69
N GLN A 78 -1.83 -3.84 -5.60
CA GLN A 78 -2.02 -2.99 -6.79
C GLN A 78 -0.74 -2.83 -7.60
N VAL A 79 0.42 -2.74 -6.94
CA VAL A 79 1.73 -2.72 -7.61
C VAL A 79 1.98 -4.05 -8.30
N ASP A 80 1.81 -5.18 -7.60
CA ASP A 80 2.03 -6.51 -8.16
C ASP A 80 1.13 -6.78 -9.39
N GLU A 81 -0.14 -6.39 -9.32
CA GLU A 81 -1.08 -6.48 -10.43
C GLU A 81 -0.67 -5.60 -11.63
N ALA A 82 -0.16 -4.41 -11.37
CA ALA A 82 0.31 -3.51 -12.40
C ALA A 82 1.62 -4.01 -13.06
N GLU A 83 2.55 -4.56 -12.29
CA GLU A 83 3.78 -5.18 -12.78
C GLU A 83 3.46 -6.40 -13.66
N SER A 84 2.56 -7.28 -13.21
CA SER A 84 2.10 -8.42 -14.00
C SER A 84 1.46 -7.98 -15.31
N LEU A 85 0.65 -6.91 -15.29
CA LEU A 85 0.02 -6.38 -16.49
C LEU A 85 1.04 -5.83 -17.49
N VAL A 86 2.08 -5.15 -17.02
CA VAL A 86 3.18 -4.66 -17.86
C VAL A 86 3.89 -5.84 -18.53
N GLY A 87 4.28 -6.85 -17.74
CA GLY A 87 4.91 -8.07 -18.26
C GLY A 87 4.06 -8.80 -19.31
N ASP A 88 2.76 -8.94 -19.06
CA ASP A 88 1.82 -9.55 -20.01
C ASP A 88 1.76 -8.79 -21.35
N ILE A 89 1.77 -7.45 -21.30
CA ILE A 89 1.71 -6.62 -22.50
C ILE A 89 3.04 -6.68 -23.27
N GLU A 90 4.18 -6.68 -22.58
CA GLU A 90 5.49 -6.88 -23.20
C GLU A 90 5.62 -8.25 -23.86
N GLY A 91 5.08 -9.29 -23.23
CA GLY A 91 5.00 -10.64 -23.81
C GLY A 91 4.15 -10.66 -25.09
N ARG A 92 2.99 -9.99 -25.08
CA ARG A 92 2.13 -9.85 -26.27
C ARG A 92 2.80 -9.04 -27.39
N MET A 93 3.50 -7.97 -27.04
CA MET A 93 4.27 -7.16 -28.00
C MET A 93 5.38 -7.98 -28.66
N THR A 94 6.11 -8.76 -27.87
CA THR A 94 7.16 -9.65 -28.35
C THR A 94 6.58 -10.73 -29.27
N SER A 95 5.46 -11.34 -28.87
CA SER A 95 4.76 -12.36 -29.65
C SER A 95 4.26 -11.79 -30.98
N PHE A 96 3.74 -10.56 -30.98
CA PHE A 96 3.32 -9.86 -32.18
C PHE A 96 4.50 -9.65 -33.15
N ARG A 97 5.63 -9.11 -32.66
CA ARG A 97 6.85 -8.91 -33.47
C ARG A 97 7.43 -10.21 -34.03
N GLN A 98 7.37 -11.29 -33.25
CA GLN A 98 7.80 -12.62 -33.70
C GLN A 98 6.87 -13.18 -34.78
N ALA A 99 5.55 -13.06 -34.60
CA ALA A 99 4.55 -13.52 -35.57
C ALA A 99 4.63 -12.73 -36.89
N SER A 100 4.85 -11.42 -36.82
CA SER A 100 5.05 -10.57 -38.00
C SER A 100 6.45 -10.68 -38.61
N ARG A 101 7.41 -11.31 -37.91
CA ARG A 101 8.84 -11.32 -38.25
C ARG A 101 9.41 -9.91 -38.48
N ASP A 102 8.89 -8.96 -37.72
CA ASP A 102 9.19 -7.54 -37.87
C ASP A 102 9.49 -6.93 -36.51
N ALA A 103 10.73 -6.45 -36.36
CA ALA A 103 11.19 -5.83 -35.13
C ALA A 103 10.58 -4.43 -34.93
N ASP A 104 10.20 -3.76 -36.02
CA ASP A 104 9.65 -2.40 -36.00
C ASP A 104 8.51 -2.27 -37.02
N PRO A 105 7.30 -2.77 -36.67
CA PRO A 105 6.14 -2.74 -37.55
C PRO A 105 5.77 -1.35 -38.05
N GLU A 106 6.01 -0.31 -37.25
CA GLU A 106 5.70 1.07 -37.61
C GLU A 106 6.62 1.58 -38.72
N ARG A 107 7.95 1.42 -38.55
CA ARG A 107 8.91 1.81 -39.61
C ARG A 107 8.75 1.00 -40.87
N THR A 108 8.55 -0.31 -40.75
CA THR A 108 8.35 -1.19 -41.90
C THR A 108 7.07 -0.82 -42.65
N SER A 109 5.98 -0.52 -41.94
CA SER A 109 4.72 -0.06 -42.55
C SER A 109 4.91 1.25 -43.29
N ALA A 110 5.59 2.23 -42.68
CA ALA A 110 5.89 3.52 -43.31
C ALA A 110 6.71 3.35 -44.60
N ALA A 111 7.74 2.49 -44.59
CA ALA A 111 8.55 2.20 -45.77
C ALA A 111 7.73 1.54 -46.90
N GLN A 112 6.82 0.63 -46.56
CA GLN A 112 5.94 -0.01 -47.55
C GLN A 112 4.94 0.98 -48.18
N ILE A 113 4.40 1.90 -47.39
CA ILE A 113 3.53 2.98 -47.88
C ILE A 113 4.31 3.89 -48.84
N GLN A 114 5.53 4.30 -48.48
CA GLN A 114 6.38 5.12 -49.34
C GLN A 114 6.70 4.42 -50.67
N MET A 115 7.04 3.13 -50.64
CA MET A 115 7.28 2.34 -51.84
C MET A 115 6.03 2.26 -52.73
N ALA A 116 4.85 2.10 -52.13
CA ALA A 116 3.58 2.08 -52.86
C ALA A 116 3.31 3.43 -53.55
N THR A 117 3.55 4.54 -52.85
CA THR A 117 3.42 5.88 -53.42
C THR A 117 4.39 6.11 -54.58
N ALA A 118 5.64 5.66 -54.46
CA ALA A 118 6.62 5.74 -55.54
C ALA A 118 6.21 4.92 -56.78
N LEU A 119 5.71 3.70 -56.58
CA LEU A 119 5.19 2.86 -57.68
C LEU A 119 3.97 3.49 -58.35
N GLN A 120 3.07 4.10 -57.58
CA GLN A 120 1.91 4.82 -58.13
C GLN A 120 2.34 6.02 -58.97
N GLN A 121 3.32 6.79 -58.52
CA GLN A 121 3.88 7.90 -59.30
C GLN A 121 4.52 7.41 -60.61
N GLN A 122 5.31 6.33 -60.55
CA GLN A 122 5.92 5.74 -61.75
C GLN A 122 4.86 5.21 -62.74
N ALA A 123 3.81 4.55 -62.24
CA ALA A 123 2.71 4.06 -63.06
C ALA A 123 1.95 5.23 -63.73
N ALA A 124 1.63 6.28 -62.97
CA ALA A 124 0.97 7.47 -63.49
C ALA A 124 1.81 8.17 -64.57
N GLN A 125 3.12 8.31 -64.35
CA GLN A 125 4.02 8.92 -65.31
C GLN A 125 4.16 8.06 -66.58
N ALA A 126 4.30 6.74 -66.45
CA ALA A 126 4.35 5.83 -67.59
C ALA A 126 3.03 5.83 -68.38
N ARG A 127 1.89 5.94 -67.68
CA ARG A 127 0.57 6.02 -68.30
C ARG A 127 0.43 7.30 -69.11
N ALA A 128 0.77 8.45 -68.53
CA ALA A 128 0.75 9.73 -69.23
C ALA A 128 1.66 9.73 -70.48
N GLN A 129 2.85 9.14 -70.40
CA GLN A 129 3.76 8.98 -71.54
C GLN A 129 3.17 8.08 -72.63
N PHE A 130 2.54 6.96 -72.23
CA PHE A 130 1.85 6.08 -73.17
C PHE A 130 0.69 6.77 -73.87
N ASP A 131 -0.16 7.49 -73.13
CA ASP A 131 -1.33 8.17 -73.69
C ASP A 131 -0.91 9.27 -74.69
N ALA A 132 0.18 10.00 -74.40
CA ALA A 132 0.76 10.98 -75.32
C ALA A 132 1.33 10.33 -76.60
N MET A 133 2.01 9.18 -76.48
CA MET A 133 2.50 8.43 -77.64
C MET A 133 1.35 7.82 -78.47
N ALA A 134 0.33 7.29 -77.80
CA ALA A 134 -0.83 6.67 -78.43
C ALA A 134 -1.66 7.65 -79.27
N ALA A 135 -1.60 8.95 -78.96
CA ALA A 135 -2.23 10.00 -79.75
C ALA A 135 -1.58 10.23 -81.12
N VAL A 136 -0.31 9.82 -81.30
CA VAL A 136 0.48 10.16 -82.50
C VAL A 136 1.00 8.92 -83.24
N LEU A 137 1.17 7.79 -82.56
CA LEU A 137 1.67 6.55 -83.17
C LEU A 137 0.54 5.54 -83.46
N PRO A 138 0.61 4.82 -84.59
CA PRO A 138 -0.31 3.73 -84.87
C PRO A 138 -0.06 2.52 -83.94
N PRO A 139 -1.09 1.73 -83.61
CA PRO A 139 -0.97 0.56 -82.74
C PRO A 139 0.03 -0.51 -83.21
N SER A 140 0.35 -0.54 -84.50
CA SER A 140 1.34 -1.46 -85.11
C SER A 140 2.79 -1.08 -84.83
N ALA A 141 3.06 0.12 -84.30
CA ALA A 141 4.41 0.58 -84.02
C ALA A 141 5.03 -0.23 -82.85
N PRO A 142 6.27 -0.74 -82.98
CA PRO A 142 6.95 -1.48 -81.91
C PRO A 142 7.03 -0.69 -80.58
N GLN A 143 7.18 0.63 -80.67
CA GLN A 143 7.24 1.51 -79.50
C GLN A 143 5.90 1.58 -78.74
N TYR A 144 4.76 1.48 -79.45
CA TYR A 144 3.43 1.43 -78.84
C TYR A 144 3.29 0.17 -77.96
N ALA A 145 3.60 -0.99 -78.54
CA ALA A 145 3.51 -2.27 -77.84
C ALA A 145 4.46 -2.35 -76.62
N ALA A 146 5.68 -1.82 -76.74
CA ALA A 146 6.64 -1.78 -75.64
C ALA A 146 6.15 -0.89 -74.48
N SER A 147 5.63 0.30 -74.78
CA SER A 147 5.14 1.25 -73.77
C SER A 147 3.86 0.75 -73.09
N ALA A 148 2.94 0.14 -73.84
CA ALA A 148 1.75 -0.53 -73.29
C ALA A 148 2.11 -1.67 -72.30
N ARG A 149 3.11 -2.50 -72.64
CA ARG A 149 3.60 -3.56 -71.75
C ARG A 149 4.20 -3.01 -70.46
N LYS A 150 4.91 -1.88 -70.53
CA LYS A 150 5.50 -1.21 -69.36
C LYS A 150 4.40 -0.69 -68.42
N VAL A 151 3.38 -0.02 -68.95
CA VAL A 151 2.21 0.44 -68.17
C VAL A 151 1.53 -0.76 -67.50
N ALA A 152 1.22 -1.82 -68.27
CA ALA A 152 0.57 -3.01 -67.73
C ALA A 152 1.42 -3.75 -66.67
N ALA A 153 2.75 -3.67 -66.74
CA ALA A 153 3.63 -4.21 -65.70
C ALA A 153 3.60 -3.38 -64.41
N LEU A 154 3.67 -2.05 -64.53
CA LEU A 154 3.61 -1.13 -63.38
C LEU A 154 2.24 -1.15 -62.69
N GLU A 155 1.14 -1.16 -63.47
CA GLU A 155 -0.22 -1.27 -62.92
C GLU A 155 -0.42 -2.59 -62.16
N ARG A 156 0.12 -3.71 -62.66
CA ARG A 156 0.12 -5.00 -61.94
C ARG A 156 0.90 -4.93 -60.63
N GLN A 157 2.05 -4.26 -60.61
CA GLN A 157 2.83 -4.06 -59.39
C GLN A 157 2.08 -3.18 -58.37
N VAL A 158 1.45 -2.09 -58.81
CA VAL A 158 0.62 -1.23 -57.95
C VAL A 158 -0.54 -1.99 -57.35
N ALA A 159 -1.24 -2.81 -58.15
CA ALA A 159 -2.34 -3.65 -57.67
C ALA A 159 -1.86 -4.66 -56.60
N ALA A 160 -0.72 -5.32 -56.84
CA ALA A 160 -0.15 -6.27 -55.89
C ALA A 160 0.25 -5.62 -54.55
N VAL A 161 0.81 -4.41 -54.58
CA VAL A 161 1.17 -3.67 -53.37
C VAL A 161 -0.07 -3.15 -52.63
N ARG A 162 -1.10 -2.67 -53.34
CA ARG A 162 -2.38 -2.26 -52.72
C ARG A 162 -3.06 -3.38 -51.93
N VAL A 163 -3.09 -4.58 -52.49
CA VAL A 163 -3.64 -5.75 -51.79
C VAL A 163 -2.84 -6.08 -50.53
N ARG A 164 -1.50 -5.96 -50.58
CA ARG A 164 -0.65 -6.13 -49.40
C ARG A 164 -0.86 -5.06 -48.32
N LEU A 165 -1.12 -3.81 -48.71
CA LEU A 165 -1.32 -2.71 -47.79
C LEU A 165 -2.67 -2.75 -47.05
N ALA A 166 -3.76 -3.14 -47.72
CA ALA A 166 -5.11 -3.00 -47.17
C ALA A 166 -6.10 -4.15 -47.51
N GLY A 167 -5.67 -5.19 -48.22
CA GLY A 167 -6.58 -6.17 -48.84
C GLY A 167 -6.89 -7.44 -48.04
N SER A 168 -6.31 -7.64 -46.84
CA SER A 168 -6.53 -8.85 -46.04
C SER A 168 -6.31 -8.63 -44.53
N GLU A 169 -6.66 -9.61 -43.70
CA GLU A 169 -6.39 -9.60 -42.25
C GLU A 169 -4.89 -9.54 -41.91
N GLN A 170 -4.03 -9.94 -42.84
CA GLN A 170 -2.56 -9.86 -42.73
C GLN A 170 -2.00 -8.64 -43.45
N SER A 171 -2.85 -7.67 -43.77
CA SER A 171 -2.40 -6.43 -44.40
C SER A 171 -1.60 -5.57 -43.44
N VAL A 172 -0.73 -4.73 -44.02
CA VAL A 172 0.09 -3.77 -43.27
C VAL A 172 -0.79 -2.88 -42.38
N ALA A 173 -1.93 -2.41 -42.88
CA ALA A 173 -2.86 -1.58 -42.11
C ALA A 173 -3.46 -2.32 -40.89
N ALA A 174 -3.86 -3.58 -41.05
CA ALA A 174 -4.41 -4.38 -39.95
C ALA A 174 -3.35 -4.67 -38.88
N GLY A 175 -2.13 -5.02 -39.29
CA GLY A 175 -1.01 -5.23 -38.39
C GLY A 175 -0.61 -3.96 -37.63
N LEU A 176 -0.57 -2.82 -38.31
CA LEU A 176 -0.25 -1.53 -37.69
C LEU A 176 -1.30 -1.14 -36.64
N GLY A 177 -2.59 -1.33 -36.91
CA GLY A 177 -3.65 -1.04 -35.94
C GLY A 177 -3.56 -1.90 -34.66
N GLU A 178 -3.26 -3.20 -34.79
CA GLU A 178 -3.05 -4.06 -33.61
C GLU A 178 -1.75 -3.70 -32.86
N TYR A 179 -0.69 -3.30 -33.58
CA TYR A 179 0.54 -2.81 -32.96
C TYR A 179 0.32 -1.51 -32.17
N GLU A 180 -0.37 -0.52 -32.74
CA GLU A 180 -0.72 0.74 -32.07
C GLU A 180 -1.57 0.50 -30.81
N LYS A 181 -2.51 -0.45 -30.88
CA LYS A 181 -3.32 -0.86 -29.72
C LYS A 181 -2.45 -1.50 -28.63
N LEU A 182 -1.46 -2.33 -28.98
CA LEU A 182 -0.51 -2.88 -28.02
C LEU A 182 0.39 -1.80 -27.42
N GLN A 183 0.86 -0.84 -28.22
CA GLN A 183 1.64 0.30 -27.71
C GLN A 183 0.82 1.16 -26.74
N MET A 184 -0.43 1.48 -27.09
CA MET A 184 -1.33 2.24 -26.23
C MET A 184 -1.57 1.50 -24.91
N ARG A 185 -1.79 0.19 -24.96
CA ARG A 185 -1.91 -0.65 -23.75
C ARG A 185 -0.65 -0.62 -22.91
N GLN A 186 0.54 -0.68 -23.53
CA GLN A 186 1.82 -0.58 -22.82
C GLN A 186 1.93 0.76 -22.09
N GLN A 187 1.61 1.87 -22.76
CA GLN A 187 1.63 3.20 -22.14
C GLN A 187 0.66 3.31 -20.97
N PHE A 188 -0.56 2.77 -21.12
CA PHE A 188 -1.53 2.77 -20.01
C PHE A 188 -1.09 1.89 -18.85
N ALA A 189 -0.49 0.72 -19.12
CA ALA A 189 0.03 -0.15 -18.07
C ALA A 189 1.20 0.50 -17.32
N ALA A 190 2.12 1.16 -18.04
CA ALA A 190 3.22 1.92 -17.43
C ALA A 190 2.70 3.05 -16.54
N LYS A 191 1.73 3.86 -17.00
CA LYS A 191 1.09 4.90 -16.18
C LYS A 191 0.37 4.33 -14.97
N ARG A 192 -0.27 3.17 -15.11
CA ARG A 192 -0.94 2.49 -14.00
C ARG A 192 0.07 2.00 -12.96
N LEU A 193 1.20 1.44 -13.39
CA LEU A 193 2.28 1.04 -12.50
C LEU A 193 2.85 2.22 -11.74
N GLU A 194 3.13 3.33 -12.43
CA GLU A 194 3.59 4.57 -11.81
C GLU A 194 2.59 5.10 -10.76
N ALA A 195 1.30 5.11 -11.09
CA ALA A 195 0.25 5.53 -10.15
C ALA A 195 0.14 4.58 -8.93
N ALA A 196 0.26 3.26 -9.14
CA ALA A 196 0.24 2.27 -8.06
C ALA A 196 1.45 2.43 -7.14
N GLN A 197 2.65 2.62 -7.69
CA GLN A 197 3.86 2.88 -6.92
C GLN A 197 3.76 4.18 -6.12
N SER A 198 3.23 5.25 -6.72
CA SER A 198 2.98 6.52 -6.03
C SER A 198 1.99 6.35 -4.87
N SER A 199 0.89 5.61 -5.10
CA SER A 199 -0.08 5.30 -4.05
C SER A 199 0.54 4.48 -2.91
N TYR A 200 1.39 3.50 -3.23
CA TYR A 200 2.14 2.72 -2.24
C TYR A 200 3.05 3.62 -1.38
N GLN A 201 3.82 4.52 -1.99
CA GLN A 201 4.67 5.43 -1.24
C GLN A 201 3.84 6.39 -0.37
N ALA A 202 2.73 6.93 -0.90
CA ALA A 202 1.84 7.78 -0.12
C ALA A 202 1.22 7.04 1.08
N ALA A 203 0.78 5.80 0.89
CA ALA A 203 0.27 4.95 1.97
C ALA A 203 1.35 4.67 3.02
N ARG A 204 2.58 4.36 2.57
CA ARG A 204 3.73 4.14 3.46
C ARG A 204 4.06 5.38 4.27
N GLU A 205 4.13 6.55 3.65
CA GLU A 205 4.38 7.82 4.34
C GLU A 205 3.29 8.12 5.37
N GLN A 206 2.02 7.87 5.02
CA GLN A 206 0.91 8.08 5.94
C GLN A 206 0.99 7.14 7.15
N LEU A 207 1.34 5.87 6.96
CA LEU A 207 1.51 4.90 8.05
C LEU A 207 2.72 5.25 8.93
N LEU A 208 3.83 5.71 8.34
CA LEU A 208 5.00 6.19 9.09
C LEU A 208 4.65 7.38 9.98
N LYS A 209 3.79 8.30 9.52
CA LYS A 209 3.29 9.43 10.32
C LYS A 209 2.37 9.00 11.47
N GLN A 210 1.74 7.84 11.38
CA GLN A 210 0.82 7.32 12.40
C GLN A 210 1.50 6.41 13.44
N GLN A 211 2.82 6.21 13.35
CA GLN A 211 3.55 5.41 14.32
C GLN A 211 3.49 6.02 15.72
N LEU A 212 3.20 5.17 16.69
CA LEU A 212 3.17 5.53 18.10
C LEU A 212 4.53 5.26 18.72
N PHE A 213 5.03 6.19 19.54
CA PHE A 213 6.28 6.00 20.28
C PHE A 213 6.05 6.25 21.76
N ILE A 214 6.65 5.40 22.61
CA ILE A 214 6.73 5.67 24.04
C ILE A 214 8.02 6.44 24.29
N VAL A 215 7.88 7.70 24.73
CA VAL A 215 9.02 8.52 25.17
C VAL A 215 8.93 8.64 26.69
N PRO A 216 9.86 8.04 27.46
CA PRO A 216 9.83 8.13 28.91
C PRO A 216 10.22 9.55 29.35
N VAL A 217 9.23 10.33 29.80
CA VAL A 217 9.45 11.68 30.36
C VAL A 217 10.27 11.61 31.66
N VAL A 218 10.06 10.56 32.46
CA VAL A 218 10.80 10.27 33.69
C VAL A 218 11.07 8.76 33.74
N LYS A 219 12.32 8.37 33.94
CA LYS A 219 12.67 6.96 34.17
C LYS A 219 12.15 6.50 35.53
N PRO A 220 11.79 5.21 35.71
CA PRO A 220 11.37 4.69 37.01
C PRO A 220 12.39 5.02 38.10
N ASN A 221 11.99 5.87 39.04
CA ASN A 221 12.83 6.30 40.15
C ASN A 221 12.67 5.36 41.34
N MET A 222 13.72 5.28 42.15
CA MET A 222 13.65 4.51 43.39
C MET A 222 12.83 5.31 44.41
N PRO A 223 11.77 4.73 45.01
CA PRO A 223 10.97 5.48 45.97
C PRO A 223 11.75 5.72 47.27
N GLU A 224 12.07 6.98 47.56
CA GLU A 224 12.84 7.39 48.74
C GLU A 224 12.02 7.42 50.04
N LYS A 225 10.68 7.56 49.94
CA LYS A 225 9.76 7.52 51.08
C LYS A 225 8.62 6.54 50.83
N ALA A 226 8.33 5.72 51.83
CA ALA A 226 7.15 4.86 51.82
C ALA A 226 5.88 5.72 51.90
N LEU A 227 5.23 5.97 50.76
CA LEU A 227 3.93 6.68 50.70
C LEU A 227 2.81 5.97 51.48
N TYR A 228 2.96 4.67 51.71
CA TYR A 228 1.96 3.84 52.40
C TYR A 228 2.61 2.83 53.36
N PRO A 229 1.88 2.46 54.44
CA PRO A 229 0.60 3.00 54.87
C PRO A 229 0.73 4.38 55.54
N LYS A 230 -0.28 5.25 55.41
CA LYS A 230 -0.42 6.47 56.23
C LYS A 230 -0.74 6.07 57.68
N ARG A 231 0.25 5.53 58.38
CA ARG A 231 0.10 4.90 59.72
C ARG A 231 -0.67 5.81 60.68
N LEU A 232 -0.36 7.12 60.64
CA LEU A 232 -1.03 8.14 61.46
C LEU A 232 -2.53 8.27 61.17
N MET A 233 -2.94 8.25 59.89
CA MET A 233 -4.36 8.33 59.57
C MET A 233 -5.10 7.05 59.97
N ILE A 234 -4.49 5.88 59.78
CA ILE A 234 -5.10 4.61 60.21
C ILE A 234 -5.28 4.61 61.74
N VAL A 235 -4.26 5.00 62.50
CA VAL A 235 -4.33 5.13 63.95
C VAL A 235 -5.41 6.13 64.36
N ALA A 236 -5.48 7.31 63.73
CA ALA A 236 -6.50 8.30 64.00
C ALA A 236 -7.92 7.79 63.70
N THR A 237 -8.14 7.16 62.55
CA THR A 237 -9.46 6.60 62.18
C THR A 237 -9.89 5.50 63.15
N ILE A 238 -8.98 4.60 63.53
CA ILE A 238 -9.28 3.55 64.54
C ILE A 238 -9.57 4.20 65.90
N PHE A 239 -8.76 5.16 66.32
CA PHE A 239 -8.93 5.87 67.59
C PHE A 239 -10.29 6.58 67.69
N PHE A 240 -10.65 7.39 66.69
CA PHE A 240 -11.94 8.05 66.64
C PHE A 240 -13.11 7.07 66.48
N GLY A 241 -12.93 5.99 65.70
CA GLY A 241 -13.92 4.94 65.57
C GLY A 241 -14.21 4.22 66.90
N LEU A 242 -13.17 3.95 67.69
CA LEU A 242 -13.31 3.35 69.03
C LEU A 242 -13.97 4.31 70.01
N ILE A 243 -13.66 5.61 69.96
CA ILE A 243 -14.35 6.64 70.78
C ILE A 243 -15.85 6.68 70.44
N LEU A 244 -16.19 6.64 69.16
CA LEU A 244 -17.57 6.66 68.69
C LEU A 244 -18.34 5.42 69.14
N ALA A 245 -17.72 4.23 68.98
CA ALA A 245 -18.28 2.98 69.46
C ALA A 245 -18.47 2.97 70.98
N TYR A 246 -17.50 3.51 71.74
CA TYR A 246 -17.60 3.65 73.18
C TYR A 246 -18.73 4.60 73.59
N ALA A 247 -18.86 5.76 72.93
CA ALA A 247 -19.91 6.73 73.20
C ALA A 247 -21.31 6.15 72.92
N LEU A 248 -21.47 5.41 71.82
CA LEU A 248 -22.72 4.73 71.49
C LEU A 248 -23.04 3.63 72.50
N GLY A 249 -22.05 2.81 72.88
CA GLY A 249 -22.22 1.79 73.91
C GLY A 249 -22.62 2.39 75.26
N TRP A 250 -21.98 3.49 75.65
CA TRP A 250 -22.32 4.22 76.87
C TRP A 250 -23.74 4.80 76.82
N LEU A 251 -24.13 5.41 75.69
CA LEU A 251 -25.49 5.94 75.49
C LEU A 251 -26.55 4.84 75.61
N ILE A 252 -26.31 3.69 74.99
CA ILE A 252 -27.21 2.53 75.09
C ILE A 252 -27.33 2.05 76.54
N LEU A 253 -26.21 1.91 77.25
CA LEU A 253 -26.22 1.51 78.68
C LEU A 253 -26.93 2.54 79.56
N ALA A 254 -26.70 3.83 79.34
CA ALA A 254 -27.34 4.91 80.09
C ALA A 254 -28.86 4.92 79.84
N GLY A 255 -29.30 4.80 78.58
CA GLY A 255 -30.72 4.74 78.23
C GLY A 255 -31.42 3.51 78.81
N VAL A 256 -30.77 2.35 78.84
CA VAL A 256 -31.32 1.15 79.50
C VAL A 256 -31.44 1.37 81.01
N ARG A 257 -30.48 2.07 81.63
CA ARG A 257 -30.50 2.35 83.07
C ARG A 257 -31.57 3.35 83.48
N GLU A 258 -31.91 4.30 82.62
CA GLU A 258 -32.98 5.30 82.83
C GLU A 258 -34.39 4.70 82.66
N HIS A 259 -34.54 3.66 81.84
CA HIS A 259 -35.80 2.91 81.72
C HIS A 259 -36.01 1.84 82.80
N ALA A 260 -35.00 1.55 83.60
CA ALA A 260 -35.04 0.53 84.66
C ALA A 260 -35.23 1.11 86.08
N SER A 261 -35.42 2.42 86.20
CA SER A 261 -35.75 3.14 87.46
C SER A 261 -37.15 3.71 87.43
#